data_AF-A0A8H5GZC8-F1
#
_entry.id   AF-A0A8H5GZC8-F1
#
_cell.length_a   1.000
_cell.length_b   1.000
_cell.length_c   1.000
_cell.angle_alpha   90.00
_cell.angle_beta   90.00
_cell.angle_gamma   90.00
#
_symmetry.space_group_name_H-M   'P 1'
#
loop_
_entity.id
_entity.type
_entity.pdbx_description
1 polymer ?
#
loop_
_entity_poly.entity_id
_entity_poly.type
_entity_poly.pdbx_seq_one_letter_code
_entity_poly.pdbx_strand_id
1 'polypeptide(L)'
;MAMLKGFDTKTDIISSPASYGYSINRGAWKFTVGSWQKVTIVVTLNSNPSTGATEANGGLAIYFDDKHVFTHNYFVFRNDAKVDVSSIFFSTFFGGSSAEYASKGGYAYFRNMKSYYSTAAATASGAMVTAIYPS
;
A
#
# COMPACT_ATOMS: atom_id res chain seq x y z
N MET A 1 8.97 -2.68 4.49
CA MET A 1 7.75 -3.44 4.88
C MET A 1 8.15 -4.88 5.09
N ALA A 2 7.85 -5.47 6.24
CA ALA A 2 8.02 -6.90 6.45
C ALA A 2 6.66 -7.57 6.25
N MET A 3 6.64 -8.79 5.73
CA MET A 3 5.41 -9.49 5.40
C MET A 3 5.45 -10.89 5.97
N LEU A 4 4.27 -11.42 6.29
CA LEU A 4 4.13 -12.81 6.72
C LEU A 4 4.74 -13.75 5.66
N LYS A 5 5.36 -14.82 6.12
CA LYS A 5 5.85 -15.88 5.23
C LYS A 5 4.72 -16.35 4.31
N GLY A 6 4.97 -16.36 3.00
CA GLY A 6 3.98 -16.72 1.98
C GLY A 6 3.05 -15.57 1.56
N PHE A 7 3.36 -14.32 1.92
CA PHE A 7 2.69 -13.16 1.33
C PHE A 7 2.95 -13.07 -0.18
N ASP A 8 4.21 -13.29 -0.59
CA ASP A 8 4.69 -13.26 -1.97
C ASP A 8 4.10 -14.38 -2.85
N THR A 9 3.52 -15.41 -2.25
CA THR A 9 2.87 -16.52 -2.97
C THR A 9 1.35 -16.37 -3.08
N LYS A 10 0.77 -15.29 -2.54
CA LYS A 10 -0.67 -15.01 -2.67
C LYS A 10 -0.99 -14.62 -4.12
N THR A 11 -2.14 -15.08 -4.62
CA THR A 11 -2.54 -14.90 -6.03
C THR A 11 -2.78 -13.45 -6.42
N ASP A 12 -3.11 -12.60 -5.46
CA ASP A 12 -3.27 -11.16 -5.62
C ASP A 12 -1.95 -10.39 -5.46
N ILE A 13 -0.83 -11.06 -5.23
CA ILE A 13 0.49 -10.44 -5.05
C ILE A 13 1.40 -10.80 -6.22
N ILE A 14 1.88 -9.76 -6.91
CA ILE A 14 2.90 -9.85 -7.93
C ILE A 14 4.18 -9.27 -7.32
N SER A 15 5.12 -10.16 -7.00
CA SER A 15 6.44 -9.79 -6.53
C SER A 15 7.29 -9.17 -7.63
N SER A 16 8.34 -8.47 -7.22
CA SER A 16 9.31 -7.79 -8.09
C SER A 16 10.70 -8.03 -7.49
N PRO A 17 11.81 -7.85 -8.23
CA PRO A 17 13.14 -7.83 -7.62
C PRO A 17 13.19 -6.93 -6.38
N ALA A 18 14.04 -7.29 -5.40
CA ALA A 18 14.06 -6.68 -4.06
C ALA A 18 14.19 -5.14 -4.06
N SER A 19 14.70 -4.54 -5.14
CA SER A 19 14.85 -3.10 -5.32
C SER A 19 13.56 -2.35 -5.67
N TYR A 20 12.43 -3.02 -5.87
CA TYR A 20 11.16 -2.42 -6.31
C TYR A 20 9.99 -2.77 -5.39
N GLY A 21 8.87 -2.06 -5.58
CA GLY A 21 7.62 -2.32 -4.85
C GLY A 21 6.88 -3.59 -5.32
N TYR A 22 6.01 -4.10 -4.46
CA TYR A 22 5.07 -5.17 -4.80
C TYR A 22 3.86 -4.60 -5.53
N SER A 23 3.37 -5.32 -6.54
CA SER A 23 2.09 -5.02 -7.18
C SER A 23 0.99 -5.86 -6.56
N ILE A 24 -0.01 -5.19 -6.02
CA ILE A 24 -1.07 -5.82 -5.22
C ILE A 24 -2.40 -5.65 -5.95
N ASN A 25 -3.11 -6.76 -6.14
CA ASN A 25 -4.39 -6.89 -6.83
C ASN A 25 -4.42 -6.19 -8.20
N ARG A 26 -3.34 -6.33 -8.97
CA ARG A 26 -3.17 -5.67 -10.28
C ARG A 26 -4.31 -6.08 -11.21
N GLY A 27 -4.99 -5.09 -11.78
CA GLY A 27 -6.07 -5.30 -12.74
C GLY A 27 -7.47 -5.35 -12.13
N ALA A 28 -7.60 -5.25 -10.80
CA ALA A 28 -8.90 -5.21 -10.12
C ALA A 28 -9.75 -3.97 -10.47
N TRP A 29 -9.13 -2.89 -10.94
CA TRP A 29 -9.80 -1.74 -11.54
C TRP A 29 -8.97 -1.17 -12.68
N LYS A 30 -9.57 -0.29 -13.48
CA LYS A 30 -8.93 0.39 -14.61
C LYS A 30 -9.29 1.87 -14.60
N PHE A 31 -8.31 2.71 -14.91
CA PHE A 31 -8.57 4.11 -15.19
C PHE A 31 -9.16 4.29 -16.59
N THR A 32 -10.20 5.10 -16.69
CA THR A 32 -10.86 5.53 -17.92
C THR A 32 -10.34 6.90 -18.31
N VAL A 33 -9.85 7.04 -19.54
CA VAL A 33 -9.33 8.31 -20.07
C VAL A 33 -10.46 9.35 -20.16
N GLY A 34 -10.15 10.61 -19.85
CA GLY A 34 -11.08 11.74 -19.98
C GLY A 34 -12.16 11.81 -18.90
N SER A 35 -12.12 10.94 -17.89
CA SER A 35 -13.12 10.88 -16.81
C SER A 35 -12.49 11.16 -15.45
N TRP A 36 -13.17 11.98 -14.64
CA TRP A 36 -12.83 12.12 -13.23
C TRP A 36 -13.13 10.82 -12.50
N GLN A 37 -12.12 10.29 -11.81
CA GLN A 37 -12.22 9.06 -11.03
C GLN A 37 -11.69 9.34 -9.63
N LYS A 38 -12.39 8.82 -8.62
CA LYS A 38 -12.02 9.01 -7.22
C LYS A 38 -11.30 7.78 -6.71
N VAL A 39 -10.08 7.98 -6.22
CA VAL A 39 -9.33 6.97 -5.50
C VAL A 39 -9.34 7.34 -4.02
N THR A 40 -9.67 6.37 -3.16
CA THR A 40 -9.49 6.49 -1.71
C THR A 40 -8.64 5.33 -1.22
N ILE A 41 -7.56 5.66 -0.51
CA ILE A 41 -6.64 4.70 0.07
C ILE A 41 -6.77 4.83 1.59
N VAL A 42 -7.08 3.74 2.25
CA VAL A 42 -7.15 3.66 3.71
C VAL A 42 -6.02 2.76 4.18
N VAL A 43 -5.12 3.34 4.98
CA VAL A 43 -4.01 2.61 5.61
C VAL A 43 -4.25 2.59 7.11
N THR A 44 -4.19 1.41 7.70
CA THR A 44 -4.19 1.23 9.15
C THR A 44 -2.85 0.62 9.54
N LEU A 45 -2.07 1.35 10.34
CA LEU A 45 -0.81 0.82 10.86
C LEU A 45 -1.06 -0.42 11.73
N ASN A 46 -0.10 -1.35 11.72
CA ASN A 46 -0.12 -2.44 12.69
C ASN A 46 -0.04 -1.92 14.13
N SER A 47 -0.52 -2.74 15.08
CA SER A 47 -0.44 -2.52 16.53
C SER A 47 0.94 -2.00 16.94
N ASN A 48 0.98 -1.18 18.00
CA ASN A 48 2.25 -0.68 18.56
C ASN A 48 3.25 -1.85 18.71
N PRO A 49 4.39 -1.81 17.99
CA PRO A 49 5.36 -2.88 18.05
C PRO A 49 5.87 -3.07 19.48
N SER A 50 5.99 -4.32 19.93
CA SER A 50 6.69 -4.66 21.17
C SER A 50 8.18 -4.85 20.88
N THR A 51 9.03 -4.87 21.92
CA THR A 51 10.46 -5.16 21.74
C THR A 51 10.63 -6.60 21.21
N GLY A 52 10.97 -6.75 19.93
CA GLY A 52 11.31 -8.01 19.28
C GLY A 52 10.27 -8.55 18.29
N ALA A 53 8.98 -8.51 18.64
CA ALA A 53 7.90 -9.01 17.79
C ALA A 53 6.77 -7.99 17.61
N THR A 54 6.12 -8.01 16.46
CA THR A 54 4.98 -7.15 16.14
C THR A 54 3.83 -7.95 15.57
N GLU A 55 2.60 -7.50 15.78
CA GLU A 55 1.43 -8.12 15.17
C GLU A 55 1.37 -7.75 13.69
N ALA A 56 1.27 -8.75 12.83
CA ALA A 56 0.88 -8.55 11.45
C ALA A 56 -0.64 -8.34 11.42
N ASN A 57 -1.09 -7.13 11.74
CA ASN A 57 -2.51 -6.75 11.76
C ASN A 57 -2.77 -5.38 11.10
N GLY A 58 -1.77 -4.82 10.43
CA GLY A 58 -1.95 -3.63 9.59
C GLY A 58 -2.87 -3.93 8.41
N GLY A 59 -3.60 -2.91 7.96
CA GLY A 59 -4.59 -3.02 6.88
C GLY A 59 -4.34 -2.02 5.77
N LEU A 60 -4.62 -2.44 4.53
CA LEU A 60 -4.71 -1.59 3.35
C LEU A 60 -6.06 -1.86 2.68
N ALA A 61 -6.86 -0.81 2.49
CA ALA A 61 -8.07 -0.86 1.69
C ALA A 61 -8.03 0.21 0.59
N ILE A 62 -8.51 -0.14 -0.59
CA ILE A 62 -8.60 0.75 -1.74
C ILE A 62 -10.05 0.79 -2.21
N TYR A 63 -10.52 2.00 -2.46
CA TYR A 63 -11.82 2.28 -3.07
C TYR A 63 -11.60 3.04 -4.38
N PHE A 64 -12.34 2.64 -5.40
CA PHE A 64 -12.35 3.26 -6.72
C PHE A 64 -13.79 3.66 -7.05
N ASP A 65 -14.03 4.97 -7.24
CA ASP A 65 -15.38 5.54 -7.39
C ASP A 65 -16.35 5.07 -6.29
N ASP A 66 -15.91 5.17 -5.04
CA ASP A 66 -16.62 4.74 -3.83
C ASP A 66 -16.91 3.23 -3.71
N LYS A 67 -16.49 2.44 -4.70
CA LYS A 67 -16.59 0.98 -4.63
C LYS A 67 -15.34 0.41 -4.01
N HIS A 68 -15.51 -0.44 -3.02
CA HIS A 68 -14.42 -1.23 -2.47
C HIS A 68 -13.85 -2.16 -3.55
N VAL A 69 -12.56 -2.02 -3.88
CA VAL A 69 -11.91 -2.84 -4.92
C VAL A 69 -10.85 -3.77 -4.36
N PHE A 70 -10.38 -3.51 -3.14
CA PHE A 70 -9.34 -4.29 -2.50
C PHE A 70 -9.30 -4.03 -1.00
N THR A 71 -9.18 -5.10 -0.21
CA THR A 71 -8.69 -5.04 1.17
C THR A 71 -7.70 -6.16 1.36
N HIS A 72 -6.60 -5.85 2.04
CA HIS A 72 -5.71 -6.86 2.58
C HIS A 72 -5.27 -6.46 3.97
N ASN A 73 -5.30 -7.45 4.86
CA ASN A 73 -4.88 -7.33 6.25
C ASN A 73 -3.55 -8.05 6.42
N TYR A 74 -2.97 -7.99 7.61
CA TYR A 74 -1.72 -8.67 7.95
C TYR A 74 -0.44 -8.04 7.39
N PHE A 75 -0.46 -6.73 7.17
CA PHE A 75 0.75 -5.96 6.92
C PHE A 75 1.51 -5.63 8.21
N VAL A 76 2.84 -5.59 8.12
CA VAL A 76 3.70 -4.93 9.10
C VAL A 76 4.28 -3.68 8.44
N PHE A 77 3.63 -2.54 8.68
CA PHE A 77 4.06 -1.24 8.19
C PHE A 77 5.23 -0.67 9.01
N ARG A 78 5.32 -0.99 10.29
CA ARG A 78 6.35 -0.50 11.22
C ARG A 78 6.77 -1.55 12.24
N ASN A 79 8.01 -1.43 12.72
CA ASN A 79 8.59 -2.22 13.81
C ASN A 79 9.10 -1.35 14.98
N ASP A 80 9.06 -0.02 14.83
CA ASP A 80 9.33 0.95 15.90
C ASP A 80 8.04 1.76 16.14
N ALA A 81 7.63 1.86 17.40
CA ALA A 81 6.44 2.60 17.82
C ALA A 81 6.55 4.12 17.54
N LYS A 82 7.77 4.64 17.32
CA LYS A 82 8.02 6.04 16.95
C LYS A 82 7.77 6.32 15.46
N VAL A 83 7.62 5.28 14.64
CA VAL A 83 7.28 5.43 13.22
C VAL A 83 5.77 5.55 13.09
N ASP A 84 5.32 6.63 12.46
CA ASP A 84 3.92 6.91 12.15
C ASP A 84 3.80 7.42 10.71
N VAL A 85 2.58 7.55 10.20
CA VAL A 85 2.30 8.17 8.90
C VAL A 85 2.54 9.68 9.01
N SER A 86 3.66 10.15 8.45
CA SER A 86 4.08 11.55 8.57
C SER A 86 3.77 12.39 7.34
N SER A 87 3.49 11.77 6.18
CA SER A 87 3.36 12.49 4.92
C SER A 87 2.50 11.73 3.91
N ILE A 88 2.00 12.47 2.93
CA ILE A 88 1.40 11.92 1.72
C ILE A 88 2.45 11.96 0.63
N PHE A 89 2.77 10.80 0.05
CA PHE A 89 3.66 10.74 -1.10
C PHE A 89 2.86 10.84 -2.39
N PHE A 90 2.81 12.03 -2.98
CA PHE A 90 2.25 12.25 -4.31
C PHE A 90 3.32 12.04 -5.37
N SER A 91 3.19 10.98 -6.18
CA SER A 91 4.19 10.57 -7.16
C SER A 91 3.52 10.16 -8.46
N THR A 92 3.79 10.89 -9.55
CA THR A 92 3.22 10.59 -10.87
C THR A 92 4.24 10.84 -11.97
N PHE A 93 4.55 9.80 -12.72
CA PHE A 93 5.42 9.80 -13.89
C PHE A 93 5.19 8.49 -14.67
N PHE A 94 5.53 8.47 -15.95
CA PHE A 94 5.64 7.21 -16.69
C PHE A 94 6.88 6.46 -16.19
N GLY A 95 6.72 5.21 -15.77
CA GLY A 95 7.71 4.52 -14.94
C GLY A 95 7.88 3.05 -15.27
N GLY A 96 8.91 2.48 -14.64
CA GLY A 96 9.72 1.39 -15.15
C GLY A 96 11.12 1.95 -15.48
N SER A 97 12.16 1.11 -15.49
CA SER A 97 13.55 1.58 -15.54
C SER A 97 14.20 1.45 -16.93
N SER A 98 13.40 1.38 -18.00
CA SER A 98 13.88 1.19 -19.39
C SER A 98 13.11 2.07 -20.38
N ALA A 99 13.65 2.21 -21.59
CA ALA A 99 13.06 3.02 -22.66
C ALA A 99 11.67 2.53 -23.11
N GLU A 100 11.31 1.27 -22.84
CA GLU A 100 10.00 0.70 -23.17
C GLU A 100 8.85 1.38 -22.42
N TYR A 101 9.15 2.03 -21.29
CA TYR A 101 8.18 2.77 -20.48
C TYR A 101 8.07 4.25 -20.87
N ALA A 102 8.72 4.68 -21.96
CA ALA A 102 8.68 6.07 -22.41
C ALA A 102 7.24 6.53 -22.70
N SER A 103 6.91 7.73 -22.24
CA SER A 103 5.60 8.35 -22.48
C SER A 103 5.37 8.62 -23.97
N LYS A 104 4.10 8.50 -24.40
CA LYS A 104 3.64 8.97 -25.71
C LYS A 104 2.99 10.37 -25.64
N GLY A 105 3.20 11.09 -24.54
CA GLY A 105 2.54 12.36 -24.24
C GLY A 105 1.17 12.20 -23.58
N GLY A 106 0.63 13.32 -23.08
CA GLY A 106 -0.66 13.39 -22.39
C GLY A 106 -0.59 14.23 -21.12
N TYR A 107 -1.76 14.47 -20.52
CA TYR A 107 -1.91 15.21 -19.27
C TYR A 107 -2.75 14.41 -18.28
N ALA A 108 -2.41 14.51 -17.00
CA ALA A 108 -3.23 14.05 -15.89
C ALA A 108 -3.58 15.24 -15.00
N TYR A 109 -4.84 15.36 -14.62
CA TYR A 109 -5.33 16.43 -13.76
C TYR A 109 -5.75 15.85 -12.42
N PHE A 110 -5.33 16.49 -11.34
CA PHE A 110 -5.63 16.06 -9.97
C PHE A 110 -6.34 17.21 -9.24
N ARG A 111 -7.40 16.88 -8.50
CA ARG A 111 -8.14 17.85 -7.68
C ARG A 111 -8.73 17.16 -6.46
N ASN A 112 -9.21 17.96 -5.51
CA ASN A 112 -9.95 17.47 -4.34
C ASN A 112 -9.14 16.46 -3.50
N MET A 113 -7.83 16.68 -3.37
CA MET A 113 -6.97 15.88 -2.50
C MET A 113 -7.31 16.19 -1.05
N LYS A 114 -7.66 15.15 -0.29
CA LYS A 114 -8.00 15.24 1.14
C LYS A 114 -7.27 14.13 1.88
N SER A 115 -6.82 14.44 3.09
CA SER A 115 -6.38 13.45 4.06
C SER A 115 -7.25 13.53 5.29
N TYR A 116 -7.51 12.36 5.85
CA TYR A 116 -8.12 12.18 7.15
C TYR A 116 -7.20 11.23 7.90
N TYR A 117 -7.03 11.48 9.19
CA TYR A 117 -6.19 10.63 10.03
C TYR A 117 -6.86 10.44 11.39
N SER A 118 -6.50 9.33 12.02
CA SER A 118 -6.79 9.03 13.41
C SER A 118 -5.46 8.68 14.07
N THR A 119 -5.31 8.98 15.35
CA THR A 119 -4.14 8.57 16.15
C THR A 119 -4.27 7.14 16.67
N ALA A 120 -5.39 6.48 16.44
CA ALA A 120 -5.61 5.09 16.86
C ALA A 120 -4.91 4.11 15.90
N ALA A 121 -4.10 3.21 16.44
CA ALA A 121 -3.58 2.05 15.73
C ALA A 121 -4.65 0.96 15.59
N ALA A 122 -4.36 -0.07 14.77
CA ALA A 122 -5.21 -1.26 14.71
C ALA A 122 -5.40 -1.89 16.10
N THR A 123 -6.63 -2.25 16.44
CA THR A 123 -6.97 -3.02 17.65
C THR A 123 -7.38 -4.46 17.32
N ALA A 124 -7.42 -4.82 16.03
CA ALA A 124 -7.75 -6.17 15.59
C ALA A 124 -6.60 -7.14 15.89
N SER A 125 -6.90 -8.36 16.31
CA SER A 125 -5.87 -9.38 16.53
C SER A 125 -5.25 -9.86 15.21
N GLY A 126 -3.97 -10.23 15.24
CA GLY A 126 -3.23 -10.80 14.11
C GLY A 126 -2.13 -11.75 14.58
N ALA A 127 -1.45 -12.43 13.64
CA ALA A 127 -0.33 -13.28 14.00
C ALA A 127 0.89 -12.44 14.43
N MET A 128 1.56 -12.83 15.52
CA MET A 128 2.84 -12.24 15.91
C MET A 128 3.91 -12.67 14.92
N VAL A 129 4.67 -11.70 14.40
CA VAL A 129 5.79 -11.95 13.48
C VAL A 129 7.03 -11.15 13.90
N THR A 130 8.19 -11.75 13.65
CA THR A 130 9.45 -11.01 13.61
C THR A 130 9.59 -10.41 12.22
N ALA A 131 9.65 -9.09 12.15
CA ALA A 131 9.80 -8.39 10.88
C ALA A 131 11.16 -8.73 10.25
N ILE A 132 11.16 -9.50 9.15
CA ILE A 132 12.33 -9.75 8.32
C ILE A 132 12.20 -8.86 7.08
N TYR A 133 13.14 -7.93 6.90
CA TYR A 133 13.21 -7.11 5.70
C TYR A 133 14.19 -7.76 4.73
N PRO A 134 13.83 -7.94 3.45
CA PRO A 134 14.81 -8.31 2.45
C PRO A 134 15.88 -7.20 2.40
N SER A 135 17.15 -7.62 2.45
CA SER A 135 18.33 -6.78 2.24
C SER A 135 18.39 -6.23 0.82
#